data_AF-A0A0F9J455-F1
#
_entry.id   AF-A0A0F9J455-F1
#
_cell.length_a   1.000
_cell.length_b   1.000
_cell.length_c   1.000
_cell.angle_alpha   90.00
_cell.angle_beta   90.00
_cell.angle_gamma   90.00
#
_symmetry.space_group_name_H-M   'P 1'
#
loop_
_entity.id
_entity.type
_entity.pdbx_description
1 polymer ?
#
loop_
_entity_poly.entity_id
_entity_poly.type
_entity_poly.pdbx_seq_one_letter_code
_entity_poly.pdbx_strand_id
1 'polypeptide(L)' 'KEGYIDYLTKLLPLVRPGGLILAHNMNPRQVDPNYVKAITTDPQLETLFLHMQGTGIAVTLKKRQAPDDQLLEGKGK' A
#
# COMPACT_ATOMS: atom_id res chain seq x y z
N LYS A 1 -2.88 -9.40 -10.99
CA LYS A 1 -1.79 -10.38 -11.24
C LYS A 1 -1.58 -11.20 -9.98
N GLU A 2 -1.28 -12.48 -10.13
CA GLU A 2 -0.96 -13.35 -9.01
C GLU A 2 0.27 -12.83 -8.24
N GLY A 3 0.24 -12.94 -6.91
CA GLY A 3 1.37 -12.54 -6.04
C GLY A 3 1.46 -11.06 -5.67
N TYR A 4 0.53 -10.20 -6.08
CA TYR A 4 0.55 -8.77 -5.70
C TYR A 4 0.46 -8.55 -4.19
N ILE A 5 -0.40 -9.32 -3.51
CA ILE A 5 -0.50 -9.29 -2.04
C ILE A 5 0.78 -9.80 -1.39
N ASP A 6 1.31 -10.94 -1.84
CA ASP A 6 2.54 -11.51 -1.28
C ASP A 6 3.73 -10.55 -1.44
N TYR A 7 3.85 -9.93 -2.61
CA TYR A 7 4.87 -8.91 -2.87
C TYR A 7 4.70 -7.69 -1.96
N LEU A 8 3.47 -7.19 -1.78
CA LEU A 8 3.19 -6.07 -0.87
C LEU A 8 3.60 -6.42 0.57
N THR A 9 3.18 -7.59 1.06
CA THR A 9 3.48 -8.04 2.43
C THR A 9 4.99 -8.17 2.66
N LYS A 10 5.74 -8.67 1.68
CA LYS A 10 7.20 -8.81 1.78
C LYS A 10 7.95 -7.49 1.61
N LEU A 11 7.46 -6.60 0.73
CA LEU A 11 8.11 -5.33 0.42
C LEU A 11 7.86 -4.28 1.51
N LEU A 12 6.66 -4.22 2.07
CA LEU A 12 6.24 -3.13 2.95
C LEU A 12 7.13 -2.92 4.19
N PRO A 13 7.66 -3.96 4.87
CA PRO A 13 8.61 -3.79 5.97
C PRO A 13 9.95 -3.17 5.54
N LEU A 14 10.36 -3.38 4.28
CA LEU A 14 11.63 -2.91 3.73
C LEU A 14 11.55 -1.46 3.22
N VAL A 15 10.35 -0.98 2.93
CA VAL A 15 10.12 0.40 2.50
C VAL A 15 10.15 1.31 3.74
N ARG A 16 11.03 2.31 3.73
CA ARG A 16 11.05 3.34 4.78
C ARG A 16 9.79 4.20 4.75
N PRO A 17 9.33 4.76 5.90
CA PRO A 17 8.32 5.80 5.87
C PRO A 17 8.70 6.96 4.93
N GLY A 18 7.75 7.42 4.12
CA GLY A 18 7.97 8.35 3.01
C GLY A 18 8.35 7.69 1.68
N GLY A 19 8.57 6.36 1.67
CA GLY A 19 8.85 5.60 0.46
C GLY A 19 7.60 5.31 -0.37
N LEU A 20 7.81 5.07 -1.67
CA LEU A 20 6.75 4.79 -2.64
C LEU A 20 6.81 3.34 -3.13
N ILE A 21 5.64 2.76 -3.33
CA ILE A 21 5.42 1.49 -4.01
C ILE A 21 4.61 1.79 -5.28
N LEU A 22 5.07 1.30 -6.42
CA LEU A 22 4.41 1.49 -7.71
C LEU A 22 3.91 0.15 -8.23
N ALA A 23 2.60 0.05 -8.48
CA ALA A 23 1.99 -1.12 -9.10
C ALA A 23 1.36 -0.74 -10.44
N HIS A 24 1.78 -1.41 -11.50
CA HIS A 24 1.20 -1.28 -12.84
C HIS A 24 0.05 -2.26 -13.07
N ASN A 25 -0.71 -2.02 -14.14
CA ASN A 25 -1.86 -2.84 -14.58
C ASN A 25 -3.03 -2.81 -13.58
N MET A 26 -3.33 -1.63 -13.06
CA MET A 26 -4.40 -1.39 -12.08
C MET A 26 -5.80 -1.25 -12.70
N ASN A 27 -5.97 -1.56 -13.98
CA ASN A 27 -7.30 -1.59 -14.59
C ASN A 27 -8.19 -2.69 -13.96
N PRO A 28 -9.51 -2.49 -13.88
CA PRO A 28 -10.44 -3.41 -13.22
C PRO A 28 -10.45 -4.85 -13.75
N ARG A 29 -9.97 -5.08 -14.98
CA ARG A 29 -9.94 -6.43 -15.59
C ARG A 29 -8.75 -7.26 -15.13
N GLN A 30 -7.66 -6.65 -14.66
CA GLN A 30 -6.39 -7.32 -14.36
C GLN A 30 -5.94 -7.22 -12.91
N VAL A 31 -6.42 -6.19 -12.22
CA VAL A 31 -6.05 -5.92 -10.84
C VAL A 31 -6.64 -6.98 -9.91
N ASP A 32 -5.86 -7.39 -8.90
CA ASP A 32 -6.37 -8.25 -7.83
C ASP A 32 -7.19 -7.38 -6.84
N PRO A 33 -8.49 -7.67 -6.62
CA PRO A 33 -9.31 -6.92 -5.67
C PRO A 33 -8.76 -6.91 -4.24
N ASN A 34 -8.07 -7.98 -3.82
CA ASN A 34 -7.46 -8.04 -2.50
C ASN A 34 -6.31 -7.03 -2.38
N TYR A 35 -5.50 -6.90 -3.44
CA TYR A 35 -4.43 -5.90 -3.48
C TYR A 35 -4.99 -4.47 -3.41
N VAL A 36 -6.05 -4.17 -4.16
CA VAL A 36 -6.73 -2.87 -4.10
C VAL A 36 -7.24 -2.59 -2.69
N LYS A 37 -7.87 -3.59 -2.04
CA LYS A 37 -8.33 -3.46 -0.67
C LYS A 37 -7.16 -3.16 0.27
N ALA A 38 -6.09 -3.94 0.22
CA ALA A 38 -4.92 -3.77 1.10
C ALA A 38 -4.33 -2.35 1.00
N ILE A 39 -4.13 -1.83 -0.20
CA ILE A 39 -3.50 -0.50 -0.39
C ILE A 39 -4.45 0.69 -0.16
N THR A 40 -5.76 0.46 -0.05
CA THR A 40 -6.75 1.54 0.17
C THR A 40 -7.37 1.53 1.56
N THR A 41 -7.31 0.42 2.30
CA THR A 41 -7.87 0.32 3.66
C THR A 41 -6.84 0.39 4.77
N ASP A 42 -5.55 0.19 4.46
CA ASP A 42 -4.49 0.29 5.46
C ASP A 42 -4.26 1.78 5.85
N PRO A 43 -4.49 2.16 7.12
CA PRO A 43 -4.30 3.54 7.56
C PRO A 43 -2.84 3.98 7.56
N GLN A 44 -1.86 3.09 7.38
CA GLN A 44 -0.45 3.43 7.20
C GLN A 44 -0.09 3.74 5.76
N LEU A 45 -1.00 3.50 4.81
CA LEU A 45 -0.81 3.73 3.39
C LEU A 45 -1.67 4.90 2.89
N GLU A 46 -1.20 5.52 1.82
CA GLU A 46 -1.98 6.47 1.03
C GLU A 46 -1.76 6.16 -0.44
N THR A 47 -2.82 5.97 -1.21
CA THR A 47 -2.73 5.51 -2.60
C THR A 47 -3.44 6.45 -3.56
N LEU A 48 -2.74 6.81 -4.64
CA LEU A 48 -3.32 7.49 -5.79
C LEU A 48 -3.36 6.55 -6.99
N PHE A 49 -4.46 6.60 -7.75
CA PHE A 49 -4.64 5.84 -8.98
C PHE A 49 -4.54 6.78 -10.19
N LEU A 50 -3.56 6.52 -11.05
CA LEU A 50 -3.24 7.35 -12.22
C LEU A 50 -3.53 6.57 -13.51
N HIS A 51 -3.86 7.31 -14.58
CA HIS A 51 -4.05 6.76 -15.92
C HIS A 51 -5.05 5.58 -16.00
N MET A 52 -6.14 5.64 -15.23
CA MET A 52 -7.14 4.56 -15.08
C MET A 52 -7.99 4.29 -16.33
N GLN A 53 -7.91 5.16 -17.35
CA GLN A 53 -8.50 4.91 -18.68
C GLN A 53 -7.67 3.93 -19.52
N GLY A 54 -6.42 3.67 -19.14
CA GLY A 54 -5.51 2.72 -19.80
C GLY A 54 -5.16 1.53 -18.90
N THR A 55 -3.89 1.14 -18.84
CA THR A 55 -3.44 0.03 -17.98
C THR A 55 -3.57 0.36 -16.49
N GLY A 56 -3.51 1.64 -16.12
CA GLY A 56 -3.59 2.13 -14.74
C GLY A 56 -2.32 1.89 -13.93
N ILE A 57 -1.98 2.85 -13.07
CA ILE A 57 -0.88 2.76 -12.10
C ILE A 57 -1.40 3.17 -10.72
N ALA A 58 -1.08 2.38 -9.70
CA ALA A 58 -1.24 2.77 -8.30
C ALA A 58 0.10 3.26 -7.76
N VAL A 59 0.08 4.46 -7.19
CA VAL A 59 1.20 5.07 -6.47
C VAL A 59 0.84 5.07 -5.00
N THR A 60 1.50 4.23 -4.22
CA THR A 60 1.22 4.05 -2.79
C THR A 60 2.38 4.58 -1.96
N LEU A 61 2.09 5.56 -1.09
CA LEU A 61 2.98 6.11 -0.09
C LEU A 61 2.87 5.32 1.21
N LYS A 62 4.01 4.87 1.76
CA LYS A 62 4.07 4.43 3.17
C LYS A 62 4.18 5.67 4.06
N LYS A 63 3.14 5.96 4.83
CA LYS A 63 3.11 7.13 5.72
C LYS A 63 4.07 6.96 6.88
N ARG A 64 4.50 8.07 7.46
CA ARG A 64 5.19 8.10 8.75
C ARG A 64 4.13 7.91 9.84
N GLN A 65 4.29 6.87 10.65
CA GLN A 65 3.54 6.74 11.91
C GLN A 65 3.88 7.95 12.79
N ALA A 66 2.88 8.54 13.45
CA ALA A 66 3.16 9.63 14.36
C ALA A 66 4.06 9.09 15.50
N PRO A 67 4.98 9.91 16.05
CA PRO A 67 5.82 9.50 17.17
C PRO A 67 5.04 8.89 18.35
N ASP A 68 3.79 9.33 18.54
CA ASP A 68 2.92 8.92 19.64
C ASP A 68 2.27 7.54 19.44
N ASP A 69 2.11 7.07 18.19
CA ASP A 69 1.47 5.77 17.91
C ASP A 69 2.34 4.60 18.41
N GLN A 70 3.67 4.73 18.35
CA GLN A 70 4.60 3.70 18.85
C GLN A 70 4.73 3.70 20.38
N LEU A 71 4.36 4.79 21.06
CA LEU A 71 4.39 4.87 22.53
C LEU A 71 3.15 4.25 23.19
N LEU A 72 2.03 4.18 22.46
CA LEU A 72 0.78 3.59 22.95
C LEU A 72 0.73 2.06 22.83
N GLU A 73 1.39 1.48 21.81
CA GLU A 73 1.47 0.02 21.65
C GLU A 73 2.41 -0.65 22.68
N GLY A 74 3.34 0.10 23.28
CA GLY A 74 4.27 -0.40 24.31
C GLY A 74 3.79 -0.30 25.76
N LYS A 75 2.57 0.21 26.02
CA LYS A 75 2.03 0.44 27.38
C LYS A 75 0.79 -0.37 27.72
N GLY A 76 0.47 -1.41 26.94
CA GLY A 76 -0.67 -2.29 27.16
C GLY A 76 -0.29 -3.67 27.69
N LYS A 77 0.09 -3.74 28.97
CA LYS A 77 0.17 -4.95 29.86
C LYS A 77 1.17 -6.06 29.51
#